data_AF-A0AAU3AT64-F1
#
_entry.id   AF-A0AAU3AT64-F1
#
_cell.length_a   1.000
_cell.length_b   1.000
_cell.length_c   1.000
_cell.angle_alpha   90.00
_cell.angle_beta   90.00
_cell.angle_gamma   90.00
#
_symmetry.space_group_name_H-M   'P 1'
#
loop_
_entity.id
_entity.type
_entity.pdbx_description
1 polymer ?
#
loop_
_entity_poly.entity_id
_entity_poly.type
_entity_poly.pdbx_seq_one_letter_code
_entity_poly.pdbx_strand_id
1 'polypeptide(L)'
;MRALLASSISVACATALALPLAVAADAVASPASATSSAVSVSSSSASSSSAELAGSTQSLPLAPLGATDRTLGAARAQGLPERNTEPFSLLGVVWDDAKAELHGTVQVRTRAAGTRTWSGWQDVDTHNQEHAPDPGTPEYDAAHIHGSTAPLWVGHSDGVQVRVRADAAGEGRATPGALPRGLHIDLVDPGADPAGVGAADEPEQEQEEGAGPGRDRALASGARAEGVVAAARPYIGPRPRIITRHGWGADEHLREPGYVYTGKVKAAFVHHTASGNNYRCSQAASVLRSIYRYHVRSSGWRDIGYNFAVDKCGNIYEGRAGGVAKPVLGAHTLGFNTNSMGVAVIGTYTSTNPSAAALDAIARLTAWKLGLYGVNPTGTTHLTSAGGNLYRKGRSVRLNAISGHRDGFATECPGARLYKKLGKARSSSARLQGRR
;
A
#
# COMPACT_ATOMS: atom_id res chain seq x y z
N MET A 1 38.75 10.54 -45.03
CA MET A 1 39.87 11.41 -45.48
C MET A 1 39.95 12.54 -44.47
N ARG A 2 40.84 12.49 -43.44
CA ARG A 2 42.22 13.04 -43.42
C ARG A 2 42.31 14.41 -44.12
N ALA A 3 42.89 15.50 -43.61
CA ALA A 3 43.52 15.95 -42.35
C ALA A 3 43.80 17.48 -42.60
N LEU A 4 44.03 18.41 -41.66
CA LEU A 4 45.27 18.69 -40.89
C LEU A 4 45.14 20.07 -40.18
N LEU A 5 45.72 20.18 -38.96
CA LEU A 5 46.62 21.22 -38.38
C LEU A 5 46.18 22.71 -38.35
N ALA A 6 46.54 23.60 -37.42
CA ALA A 6 47.26 23.70 -36.13
C ALA A 6 46.91 25.13 -35.58
N SER A 7 46.97 25.50 -34.29
CA SER A 7 48.18 25.77 -33.50
C SER A 7 47.80 26.25 -32.08
N SER A 8 48.69 25.92 -31.15
CA SER A 8 48.76 26.23 -29.73
C SER A 8 49.45 27.57 -29.41
N ILE A 9 49.08 28.24 -28.31
CA ILE A 9 49.99 29.02 -27.47
C ILE A 9 49.61 28.83 -26.00
N SER A 10 50.58 28.35 -25.22
CA SER A 10 50.58 28.30 -23.75
C SER A 10 51.42 29.46 -23.22
N VAL A 11 51.00 30.11 -22.14
CA VAL A 11 51.90 30.84 -21.23
C VAL A 11 51.50 30.53 -19.79
N ALA A 12 52.46 30.00 -19.05
CA ALA A 12 52.45 29.82 -17.60
C ALA A 12 53.18 30.99 -16.93
N CYS A 13 52.77 31.38 -15.72
CA CYS A 13 53.67 31.95 -14.71
C CYS A 13 53.14 31.70 -13.29
N ALA A 14 53.95 30.94 -12.54
CA ALA A 14 54.09 30.80 -11.09
C ALA A 14 54.35 32.18 -10.42
N THR A 15 54.30 32.46 -9.11
CA THR A 15 54.15 31.79 -7.80
C THR A 15 54.22 32.93 -6.77
N ALA A 16 53.62 32.80 -5.58
CA ALA A 16 54.31 33.13 -4.30
C ALA A 16 53.42 32.82 -3.09
N LEU A 17 53.88 31.89 -2.26
CA LEU A 17 53.48 31.68 -0.87
C LEU A 17 54.00 32.83 0.01
N ALA A 18 53.23 33.18 1.04
CA ALA A 18 53.80 33.58 2.34
C ALA A 18 52.81 33.26 3.48
N LEU A 19 53.18 32.30 4.33
CA LEU A 19 52.71 32.20 5.72
C LEU A 19 53.53 33.13 6.61
N PRO A 20 53.02 33.47 7.80
CA PRO A 20 53.80 33.13 8.99
C PRO A 20 52.97 32.51 10.13
N LEU A 21 53.71 31.81 11.00
CA LEU A 21 53.28 31.10 12.20
C LEU A 21 53.06 32.01 13.44
N ALA A 22 52.03 31.64 14.19
CA ALA A 22 51.79 31.62 15.65
C ALA A 22 52.61 32.47 16.65
N VAL A 23 51.88 33.09 17.60
CA VAL A 23 52.22 33.12 19.05
C VAL A 23 50.91 33.06 19.85
N ALA A 24 50.90 32.28 20.93
CA ALA A 24 49.84 32.21 21.96
C ALA A 24 50.34 32.87 23.26
N ALA A 25 49.46 33.52 24.02
CA ALA A 25 49.54 33.67 25.48
C ALA A 25 48.25 34.31 26.05
N ASP A 26 47.88 33.83 27.24
CA ASP A 26 46.70 34.13 28.06
C ASP A 26 46.49 35.59 28.46
N ALA A 27 45.22 35.96 28.70
CA ALA A 27 44.87 36.89 29.78
C ALA A 27 43.41 36.72 30.23
N VAL A 28 43.26 36.42 31.52
CA VAL A 28 42.05 36.43 32.33
C VAL A 28 41.65 37.88 32.65
N ALA A 29 40.38 38.26 32.48
CA ALA A 29 39.62 39.14 33.41
C ALA A 29 38.18 39.41 32.90
N SER A 30 37.18 39.05 33.71
CA SER A 30 35.85 39.70 33.80
C SER A 30 35.96 40.94 34.72
N PRO A 31 34.93 41.79 34.97
CA PRO A 31 33.48 41.68 34.67
C PRO A 31 32.77 42.97 34.18
N ALA A 32 31.50 42.86 33.75
CA ALA A 32 30.38 43.74 34.17
C ALA A 32 29.07 43.44 33.41
N SER A 33 28.11 42.89 34.15
CA SER A 33 26.65 43.12 34.17
C SER A 33 25.88 43.49 32.89
N ALA A 34 25.02 42.57 32.43
CA ALA A 34 23.60 42.86 32.20
C ALA A 34 22.79 41.55 32.23
N THR A 35 21.98 41.40 33.27
CA THR A 35 21.04 40.28 33.46
C THR A 35 19.85 40.40 32.52
N SER A 36 19.73 39.47 31.58
CA SER A 36 18.46 39.10 30.94
C SER A 36 18.29 37.60 31.08
N SER A 37 17.32 37.19 31.90
CA SER A 37 16.93 35.80 32.08
C SER A 37 16.30 35.27 30.79
N ALA A 38 17.07 34.57 29.98
CA ALA A 38 16.54 33.71 28.93
C ALA A 38 16.51 32.28 29.47
N VAL A 39 15.30 31.77 29.72
CA VAL A 39 15.05 30.36 29.94
C VAL A 39 15.48 29.62 28.67
N SER A 40 16.60 28.91 28.73
CA SER A 40 17.02 28.00 27.67
C SER A 40 16.07 26.80 27.65
N VAL A 41 14.99 26.91 26.88
CA VAL A 41 14.19 25.74 26.52
C VAL A 41 14.99 24.98 25.48
N SER A 42 15.56 23.85 25.88
CA SER A 42 16.21 22.89 24.98
C SER A 42 15.20 22.38 23.95
N SER A 43 15.22 22.97 22.76
CA SER A 43 14.45 22.54 21.59
C SER A 43 15.17 21.40 20.86
N SER A 44 15.44 20.31 21.58
CA SER A 44 16.17 19.14 21.05
C SER A 44 15.32 17.87 20.92
N SER A 45 14.02 17.91 21.25
CA SER A 45 13.18 16.71 21.33
C SER A 45 12.28 16.45 20.11
N ALA A 46 12.11 17.41 19.20
CA ALA A 46 11.19 17.25 18.05
C ALA A 46 11.80 16.46 16.88
N SER A 47 13.14 16.41 16.78
CA SER A 47 13.84 15.71 15.70
C SER A 47 13.98 14.21 15.94
N SER A 48 14.07 13.78 17.21
CA SER A 48 14.16 12.37 17.59
C SER A 48 12.80 11.67 17.56
N SER A 49 11.72 12.36 17.95
CA SER A 49 10.37 11.77 17.97
C SER A 49 9.85 11.42 16.57
N SER A 50 10.20 12.21 15.55
CA SER A 50 9.83 11.95 14.16
C SER A 50 10.64 10.82 13.54
N ALA A 51 11.88 10.61 13.99
CA ALA A 51 12.74 9.51 13.54
C ALA A 51 12.38 8.17 14.20
N GLU A 52 11.95 8.17 15.47
CA GLU A 52 11.50 6.95 16.18
C GLU A 52 10.16 6.39 15.66
N LEU A 53 9.32 7.22 15.02
CA LEU A 53 8.07 6.80 14.37
C LEU A 53 8.28 6.34 12.92
N ALA A 54 9.39 6.72 12.29
CA ALA A 54 9.61 6.46 10.87
C ALA A 54 10.09 5.01 10.66
N GLY A 55 9.24 4.18 10.08
CA GLY A 55 9.65 2.85 9.60
C GLY A 55 10.81 2.92 8.60
N SER A 56 11.36 1.75 8.26
CA SER A 56 12.53 1.64 7.37
C SER A 56 12.37 0.53 6.33
N THR A 57 13.19 0.60 5.27
CA THR A 57 13.33 -0.45 4.26
C THR A 57 14.81 -0.78 4.13
N GLN A 58 15.18 -2.05 4.34
CA GLN A 58 16.53 -2.56 4.13
C GLN A 58 16.54 -3.50 2.91
N SER A 59 17.31 -3.15 1.89
CA SER A 59 17.47 -3.94 0.66
C SER A 59 18.74 -4.79 0.72
N LEU A 60 18.63 -6.09 0.46
CA LEU A 60 19.75 -7.03 0.44
C LEU A 60 19.82 -7.78 -0.91
N PRO A 61 20.92 -7.69 -1.67
CA PRO A 61 21.03 -8.32 -2.98
C PRO A 61 21.02 -9.85 -2.86
N LEU A 62 20.37 -10.53 -3.81
CA LEU A 62 20.42 -11.98 -3.91
C LEU A 62 21.62 -12.40 -4.77
N ALA A 63 22.34 -13.42 -4.33
CA ALA A 63 23.48 -13.99 -5.05
C ALA A 63 23.13 -15.37 -5.62
N PRO A 64 23.77 -15.82 -6.71
CA PRO A 64 23.64 -17.19 -7.20
C PRO A 64 23.84 -18.23 -6.08
N LEU A 65 22.91 -19.18 -5.94
CA LEU A 65 23.04 -20.31 -5.03
C LEU A 65 23.69 -21.49 -5.77
N GLY A 66 24.83 -21.98 -5.27
CA GLY A 66 25.40 -23.28 -5.67
C GLY A 66 26.29 -23.30 -6.92
N ALA A 67 27.33 -22.46 -6.99
CA ALA A 67 28.41 -22.64 -7.97
C ALA A 67 29.35 -23.80 -7.54
N THR A 68 28.89 -25.05 -7.67
CA THR A 68 29.78 -26.23 -7.62
C THR A 68 29.91 -26.96 -8.95
N ASP A 69 29.20 -26.55 -10.00
CA ASP A 69 29.40 -27.14 -11.32
C ASP A 69 29.54 -26.08 -12.42
N ARG A 70 30.62 -26.19 -13.18
CA ARG A 70 31.07 -25.25 -14.22
C ARG A 70 30.22 -25.38 -15.48
N THR A 71 28.91 -25.19 -15.40
CA THR A 71 28.07 -24.97 -16.58
C THR A 71 27.81 -23.47 -16.75
N LEU A 72 28.32 -22.90 -17.84
CA LEU A 72 28.07 -21.54 -18.31
C LEU A 72 26.57 -21.39 -18.64
N GLY A 73 25.75 -21.11 -17.64
CA GLY A 73 24.33 -20.81 -17.77
C GLY A 73 23.89 -19.82 -16.71
N ALA A 74 22.86 -19.01 -17.00
CA ALA A 74 22.28 -18.10 -16.02
C ALA A 74 21.91 -18.85 -14.73
N ALA A 75 22.21 -18.25 -13.57
CA ALA A 75 21.97 -18.87 -12.28
C ALA A 75 20.49 -19.24 -12.12
N ARG A 76 20.19 -20.55 -12.15
CA ARG A 76 18.82 -21.09 -11.99
C ARG A 76 18.26 -20.90 -10.59
N ALA A 77 19.12 -20.56 -9.63
CA ALA A 77 18.73 -20.20 -8.30
C ALA A 77 19.57 -19.02 -7.80
N GLN A 78 18.90 -18.07 -7.15
CA GLN A 78 19.52 -16.97 -6.41
C GLN A 78 18.98 -16.96 -4.99
N GLY A 79 19.69 -16.34 -4.06
CA GLY A 79 19.23 -16.27 -2.69
C GLY A 79 20.20 -15.55 -1.77
N LEU A 80 19.82 -15.58 -0.50
CA LEU A 80 20.56 -15.01 0.60
C LEU A 80 20.68 -16.10 1.67
N PRO A 81 21.91 -16.56 2.02
CA PRO A 81 22.09 -17.47 3.15
C PRO A 81 21.64 -16.81 4.45
N GLU A 82 21.55 -17.59 5.54
CA GLU A 82 21.13 -17.05 6.84
C GLU A 82 21.92 -15.79 7.19
N ARG A 83 21.18 -14.71 7.45
CA ARG A 83 21.74 -13.38 7.67
C ARG A 83 21.05 -12.72 8.87
N ASN A 84 21.85 -12.12 9.75
CA ASN A 84 21.36 -11.17 10.75
C ASN A 84 21.05 -9.84 10.06
N THR A 85 19.97 -9.19 10.48
CA THR A 85 19.48 -7.95 9.87
C THR A 85 19.08 -6.96 10.95
N GLU A 86 18.76 -5.73 10.54
CA GLU A 86 17.95 -4.86 11.39
C GLU A 86 16.55 -5.49 11.59
N PRO A 87 15.81 -5.11 12.66
CA PRO A 87 14.46 -5.59 12.87
C PRO A 87 13.53 -5.26 11.69
N PHE A 88 12.68 -6.20 11.32
CA PHE A 88 11.67 -6.03 10.28
C PHE A 88 10.42 -6.85 10.60
N SER A 89 9.29 -6.55 9.94
CA SER A 89 8.04 -7.30 10.12
C SER A 89 7.38 -7.77 8.82
N LEU A 90 7.82 -7.22 7.69
CA LEU A 90 7.34 -7.57 6.37
C LEU A 90 8.52 -7.73 5.42
N LEU A 91 8.39 -8.60 4.42
CA LEU A 91 9.38 -8.74 3.38
C LEU A 91 8.75 -8.94 2.00
N GLY A 92 9.56 -8.77 0.96
CA GLY A 92 9.24 -9.17 -0.40
C GLY A 92 10.48 -9.18 -1.29
N VAL A 93 10.41 -9.89 -2.41
CA VAL A 93 11.50 -9.94 -3.40
C VAL A 93 11.19 -8.96 -4.53
N VAL A 94 12.17 -8.14 -4.90
CA VAL A 94 12.06 -7.02 -5.83
C VAL A 94 13.08 -7.18 -6.95
N TRP A 95 12.78 -6.68 -8.15
CA TRP A 95 13.66 -6.70 -9.32
C TRP A 95 13.48 -5.45 -10.20
N ASP A 96 14.47 -5.19 -11.06
CA ASP A 96 14.63 -3.89 -11.72
C ASP A 96 13.44 -3.52 -12.62
N ASP A 97 13.05 -4.42 -13.52
CA ASP A 97 12.04 -4.16 -14.55
C ASP A 97 10.66 -4.67 -14.12
N ALA A 98 9.76 -3.74 -13.83
CA ALA A 98 8.37 -4.03 -13.48
C ALA A 98 7.57 -4.80 -14.54
N LYS A 99 8.05 -4.82 -15.79
CA LYS A 99 7.41 -5.54 -16.90
C LYS A 99 7.97 -6.96 -17.06
N ALA A 100 9.05 -7.30 -16.36
CA ALA A 100 9.59 -8.65 -16.35
C ALA A 100 8.82 -9.50 -15.35
N GLU A 101 8.40 -10.70 -15.77
CA GLU A 101 7.74 -11.65 -14.87
C GLU A 101 8.74 -12.56 -14.18
N LEU A 102 8.53 -12.82 -12.89
CA LEU A 102 9.26 -13.82 -12.14
C LEU A 102 8.56 -15.18 -12.29
N HIS A 103 9.05 -15.99 -13.23
CA HIS A 103 8.65 -17.39 -13.39
C HIS A 103 9.51 -18.31 -12.50
N GLY A 104 8.99 -18.63 -11.32
CA GLY A 104 9.72 -19.41 -10.35
C GLY A 104 9.05 -19.46 -8.98
N THR A 105 9.71 -20.14 -8.06
CA THR A 105 9.31 -20.21 -6.65
C THR A 105 10.22 -19.32 -5.81
N VAL A 106 9.62 -18.42 -5.03
CA VAL A 106 10.30 -17.65 -3.98
C VAL A 106 9.95 -18.27 -2.64
N GLN A 107 10.96 -18.62 -1.86
CA GLN A 107 10.77 -19.13 -0.51
C GLN A 107 11.64 -18.38 0.48
N VAL A 108 11.08 -18.10 1.65
CA VAL A 108 11.75 -17.40 2.74
C VAL A 108 11.61 -18.17 4.04
N ARG A 109 12.55 -17.96 4.95
CA ARG A 109 12.33 -18.22 6.37
C ARG A 109 12.94 -17.09 7.19
N THR A 110 12.35 -16.82 8.34
CA THR A 110 12.76 -15.72 9.21
C THR A 110 13.05 -16.21 10.61
N ARG A 111 13.89 -15.47 11.33
CA ARG A 111 14.15 -15.68 12.74
C ARG A 111 13.37 -14.66 13.56
N ALA A 112 12.55 -15.13 14.49
CA ALA A 112 11.79 -14.25 15.36
C ALA A 112 12.75 -13.45 16.25
N ALA A 113 12.57 -12.13 16.30
CA ALA A 113 13.52 -11.24 16.92
C ALA A 113 13.66 -11.49 18.43
N GLY A 114 14.89 -11.36 18.93
CA GLY A 114 15.21 -11.67 20.33
C GLY A 114 15.19 -13.17 20.66
N THR A 115 15.06 -14.04 19.65
CA THR A 115 15.10 -15.50 19.79
C THR A 115 16.15 -16.11 18.86
N ARG A 116 16.37 -17.43 19.00
CA ARG A 116 17.15 -18.23 18.03
C ARG A 116 16.25 -19.08 17.13
N THR A 117 14.95 -18.85 17.16
CA THR A 117 13.95 -19.71 16.52
C THR A 117 13.69 -19.25 15.08
N TRP A 118 14.01 -20.12 14.13
CA TRP A 118 13.68 -19.93 12.72
C TRP A 118 12.31 -20.53 12.40
N SER A 119 11.57 -19.87 11.51
CA SER A 119 10.40 -20.46 10.87
C SER A 119 10.79 -21.63 9.96
N GLY A 120 9.80 -22.44 9.58
CA GLY A 120 9.90 -23.24 8.36
C GLY A 120 10.01 -22.36 7.12
N TRP A 121 10.33 -22.98 5.97
CA TRP A 121 10.25 -22.30 4.67
C TRP A 121 8.80 -21.97 4.34
N GLN A 122 8.57 -20.75 3.87
CA GLN A 122 7.29 -20.21 3.46
C GLN A 122 7.40 -19.74 2.01
N ASP A 123 6.40 -20.05 1.21
CA ASP A 123 6.31 -19.55 -0.16
C ASP A 123 5.84 -18.09 -0.14
N VAL A 124 6.40 -17.28 -1.04
CA VAL A 124 5.97 -15.91 -1.30
C VAL A 124 5.33 -15.88 -2.68
N ASP A 125 4.13 -15.30 -2.78
CA ASP A 125 3.42 -15.22 -4.05
C ASP A 125 4.18 -14.33 -5.04
N THR A 126 4.52 -14.88 -6.19
CA THR A 126 5.29 -14.24 -7.25
C THR A 126 4.42 -13.49 -8.25
N HIS A 127 3.10 -13.72 -8.22
CA HIS A 127 2.13 -13.01 -9.05
C HIS A 127 1.62 -11.80 -8.26
N ASN A 128 2.30 -10.67 -8.43
CA ASN A 128 1.83 -9.38 -7.90
C ASN A 128 1.66 -8.33 -9.01
N GLN A 129 1.98 -8.67 -10.25
CA GLN A 129 1.87 -7.77 -11.41
C GLN A 129 0.41 -7.45 -11.78
N GLU A 130 -0.56 -8.23 -11.27
CA GLU A 130 -1.98 -7.94 -11.33
C GLU A 130 -2.38 -6.74 -10.48
N HIS A 131 -1.61 -6.49 -9.42
CA HIS A 131 -1.73 -5.31 -8.58
C HIS A 131 -0.72 -4.32 -9.15
N ALA A 132 -1.11 -3.55 -10.14
CA ALA A 132 -0.24 -2.50 -10.66
C ALA A 132 -1.04 -1.34 -11.26
N PRO A 133 -0.37 -0.20 -11.52
CA PRO A 133 -0.94 0.90 -12.28
C PRO A 133 -1.36 0.46 -13.68
N ASP A 134 -2.38 1.11 -14.26
CA ASP A 134 -2.85 0.76 -15.61
C ASP A 134 -1.83 1.19 -16.69
N PRO A 135 -1.60 0.36 -17.75
CA PRO A 135 -0.72 0.73 -18.85
C PRO A 135 -1.09 2.06 -19.53
N GLY A 136 -0.09 2.91 -19.74
CA GLY A 136 -0.25 4.26 -20.33
C GLY A 136 -0.72 5.32 -19.34
N THR A 137 -0.67 5.05 -18.03
CA THR A 137 -0.78 6.07 -16.99
C THR A 137 0.61 6.61 -16.63
N PRO A 138 0.74 7.87 -16.19
CA PRO A 138 2.03 8.42 -15.74
C PRO A 138 2.68 7.61 -14.61
N GLU A 139 1.86 6.97 -13.77
CA GLU A 139 2.33 6.07 -12.74
C GLU A 139 2.99 4.83 -13.36
N TYR A 140 2.32 4.13 -14.27
CA TYR A 140 2.87 2.94 -14.94
C TYR A 140 4.19 3.20 -15.69
N ASP A 141 4.31 4.37 -16.32
CA ASP A 141 5.48 4.74 -17.13
C ASP A 141 6.61 5.38 -16.31
N ALA A 142 6.46 5.48 -14.99
CA ALA A 142 7.48 6.06 -14.13
C ALA A 142 8.75 5.18 -14.09
N ALA A 143 9.92 5.83 -14.26
CA ALA A 143 11.20 5.14 -14.39
C ALA A 143 11.65 4.37 -13.13
N HIS A 144 10.99 4.59 -11.99
CA HIS A 144 11.34 4.01 -10.70
C HIS A 144 10.38 2.89 -10.27
N ILE A 145 9.47 2.43 -11.12
CA ILE A 145 8.64 1.26 -10.79
C ILE A 145 9.47 -0.01 -10.94
N HIS A 146 9.39 -0.85 -9.91
CA HIS A 146 10.06 -2.12 -9.83
C HIS A 146 9.06 -3.28 -9.84
N GLY A 147 9.50 -4.42 -10.35
CA GLY A 147 8.76 -5.65 -10.20
C GLY A 147 8.95 -6.18 -8.78
N SER A 148 7.90 -6.77 -8.22
CA SER A 148 7.92 -7.20 -6.82
C SER A 148 7.00 -8.39 -6.61
N THR A 149 7.29 -9.22 -5.62
CA THR A 149 6.37 -10.26 -5.13
C THR A 149 5.26 -9.64 -4.29
N ALA A 150 4.23 -10.41 -3.94
CA ALA A 150 3.29 -10.00 -2.91
C ALA A 150 4.04 -9.80 -1.57
N PRO A 151 3.63 -8.81 -0.76
CA PRO A 151 4.28 -8.55 0.52
C PRO A 151 3.89 -9.62 1.55
N LEU A 152 4.88 -10.23 2.22
CA LEU A 152 4.65 -11.24 3.25
C LEU A 152 4.86 -10.66 4.65
N TRP A 153 3.82 -10.69 5.49
CA TRP A 153 3.95 -10.37 6.91
C TRP A 153 4.54 -11.57 7.67
N VAL A 154 5.68 -11.34 8.32
CA VAL A 154 6.42 -12.36 9.07
C VAL A 154 6.42 -12.10 10.58
N GLY A 155 5.92 -10.94 11.00
CA GLY A 155 6.03 -10.46 12.37
C GLY A 155 7.47 -10.07 12.73
N HIS A 156 7.66 -9.57 13.95
CA HIS A 156 8.94 -9.01 14.40
C HIS A 156 10.09 -10.03 14.28
N SER A 157 11.01 -9.76 13.35
CA SER A 157 12.08 -10.66 12.90
C SER A 157 13.42 -9.91 12.81
N ASP A 158 14.53 -10.60 13.09
CA ASP A 158 15.91 -10.03 13.05
C ASP A 158 16.90 -10.89 12.24
N GLY A 159 16.35 -11.83 11.47
CA GLY A 159 17.14 -12.67 10.57
C GLY A 159 16.29 -13.23 9.44
N VAL A 160 16.94 -13.43 8.29
CA VAL A 160 16.28 -13.88 7.07
C VAL A 160 17.16 -14.87 6.30
N GLN A 161 16.50 -15.79 5.59
CA GLN A 161 17.10 -16.58 4.52
C GLN A 161 16.12 -16.63 3.34
N VAL A 162 16.65 -16.50 2.13
CA VAL A 162 15.85 -16.43 0.89
C VAL A 162 16.41 -17.39 -0.13
N ARG A 163 15.51 -18.03 -0.88
CA ARG A 163 15.85 -18.75 -2.11
C ARG A 163 14.80 -18.48 -3.17
N VAL A 164 15.27 -18.16 -4.36
CA VAL A 164 14.48 -17.96 -5.57
C VAL A 164 14.96 -19.00 -6.56
N ARG A 165 14.06 -19.84 -7.06
CA ARG A 165 14.38 -20.85 -8.08
C ARG A 165 13.53 -20.58 -9.31
N ALA A 166 14.17 -20.48 -10.46
CA ALA A 166 13.46 -20.43 -11.72
C ALA A 166 12.70 -21.74 -11.97
N ASP A 167 11.55 -21.64 -12.64
CA ASP A 167 10.85 -22.82 -13.11
C ASP A 167 11.73 -23.62 -14.08
N ALA A 168 11.60 -24.94 -14.06
CA ALA A 168 12.21 -25.79 -15.07
C ALA A 168 11.66 -25.42 -16.45
N ALA A 169 12.49 -25.48 -17.49
CA ALA A 169 12.00 -25.37 -18.86
C ALA A 169 10.95 -26.47 -19.09
N GLY A 170 9.70 -26.08 -19.36
CA GLY A 170 8.67 -27.02 -19.77
C GLY A 170 9.06 -27.70 -21.09
N GLU A 171 8.60 -28.93 -21.31
CA GLU A 171 8.76 -29.63 -22.58
C GLU A 171 8.25 -28.73 -23.73
N GLY A 172 9.16 -28.28 -24.60
CA GLY A 172 8.85 -27.40 -25.73
C GLY A 172 9.28 -25.93 -25.61
N ARG A 173 9.77 -25.45 -24.45
CA ARG A 173 10.46 -24.15 -24.34
C ARG A 173 11.98 -24.34 -24.41
N ALA A 174 12.60 -23.84 -25.48
CA ALA A 174 14.03 -24.02 -25.77
C ALA A 174 14.99 -23.33 -24.78
N THR A 175 14.49 -22.55 -23.81
CA THR A 175 15.30 -21.91 -22.77
C THR A 175 14.57 -21.95 -21.42
N PRO A 176 15.22 -22.40 -20.34
CA PRO A 176 14.74 -22.18 -18.98
C PRO A 176 14.51 -20.68 -18.75
N GLY A 177 13.46 -20.31 -18.02
CA GLY A 177 13.20 -18.91 -17.68
C GLY A 177 14.36 -18.35 -16.88
N ALA A 178 15.08 -17.38 -17.43
CA ALA A 178 16.07 -16.65 -16.64
C ALA A 178 15.34 -15.83 -15.57
N LEU A 179 15.87 -15.81 -14.35
CA LEU A 179 15.36 -14.94 -13.29
C LEU A 179 15.53 -13.46 -13.71
N PRO A 180 14.62 -12.55 -13.30
CA PRO A 180 14.77 -11.12 -13.52
C PRO A 180 16.10 -10.57 -12.98
N ARG A 181 16.56 -9.47 -13.57
CA ARG A 181 17.78 -8.78 -13.13
C ARG A 181 17.54 -7.97 -11.85
N GLY A 182 18.60 -7.79 -11.06
CA GLY A 182 18.56 -6.96 -9.87
C GLY A 182 17.75 -7.56 -8.73
N LEU A 183 17.62 -8.89 -8.67
CA LEU A 183 16.89 -9.54 -7.57
C LEU A 183 17.52 -9.18 -6.21
N HIS A 184 16.69 -8.63 -5.34
CA HIS A 184 17.00 -8.32 -3.96
C HIS A 184 15.80 -8.61 -3.07
N ILE A 185 16.04 -8.82 -1.78
CA ILE A 185 14.97 -8.85 -0.79
C ILE A 185 14.90 -7.50 -0.10
N ASP A 186 13.69 -6.96 0.00
CA ASP A 186 13.39 -5.79 0.82
C ASP A 186 12.76 -6.25 2.13
N LEU A 187 13.33 -5.75 3.23
CA LEU A 187 12.88 -5.97 4.59
C LEU A 187 12.29 -4.68 5.13
N VAL A 188 11.05 -4.73 5.56
CA VAL A 188 10.26 -3.55 5.93
C VAL A 188 9.97 -3.57 7.42
N ASP A 189 10.43 -2.52 8.10
CA ASP A 189 10.01 -2.17 9.45
C ASP A 189 8.85 -1.16 9.37
N PRO A 190 7.66 -1.46 9.94
CA PRO A 190 6.55 -0.51 9.97
C PRO A 190 6.78 0.72 10.87
N GLY A 191 7.84 0.73 11.68
CA GLY A 191 8.06 1.74 12.72
C GLY A 191 7.09 1.56 13.89
N ALA A 192 7.26 2.40 14.91
CA ALA A 192 6.43 2.35 16.12
C ALA A 192 4.94 2.60 15.80
N ASP A 193 4.06 2.01 16.62
CA ASP A 193 2.64 2.35 16.57
C ASP A 193 2.44 3.79 17.05
N PRO A 194 1.46 4.53 16.49
CA PRO A 194 1.17 5.87 16.97
C PRO A 194 0.81 5.83 18.46
N ALA A 195 1.33 6.77 19.25
CA ALA A 195 0.89 6.90 20.63
C ALA A 195 -0.62 7.25 20.65
N GLY A 196 -1.41 6.49 21.41
CA GLY A 196 -2.84 6.78 21.63
C GLY A 196 -3.85 5.99 20.80
N VAL A 197 -3.46 5.04 19.94
CA VAL A 197 -4.43 4.17 19.22
C VAL A 197 -4.93 2.99 20.07
N GLY A 198 -5.34 3.29 21.29
CA GLY A 198 -6.09 2.40 22.17
C GLY A 198 -7.49 2.97 22.33
N ALA A 199 -8.49 2.24 21.83
CA ALA A 199 -9.90 2.60 21.74
C ALA A 199 -10.26 3.52 20.57
N ALA A 200 -11.40 3.18 19.97
CA ALA A 200 -12.08 3.97 18.98
C ALA A 200 -12.50 5.30 19.59
N ASP A 201 -12.20 6.42 18.95
CA ASP A 201 -12.99 7.63 19.18
C ASP A 201 -14.43 7.31 18.80
N GLU A 202 -15.29 7.27 19.82
CA GLU A 202 -16.73 7.40 19.63
C GLU A 202 -17.00 8.77 19.00
N PRO A 203 -18.00 8.89 18.11
CA PRO A 203 -18.30 10.17 17.50
C PRO A 203 -18.70 11.17 18.59
N GLU A 204 -17.94 12.26 18.70
CA GLU A 204 -18.39 13.48 19.35
C GLU A 204 -19.78 13.84 18.80
N GLN A 205 -20.78 13.77 19.67
CA GLN A 205 -22.09 14.35 19.39
C GLN A 205 -21.88 15.86 19.37
N GLU A 206 -21.92 16.46 18.19
CA GLU A 206 -22.21 17.88 18.06
C GLU A 206 -23.56 18.12 18.74
N GLN A 207 -23.50 18.74 19.92
CA GLN A 207 -24.65 19.21 20.66
C GLN A 207 -25.28 20.36 19.87
N GLU A 208 -26.39 20.09 19.19
CA GLU A 208 -27.32 21.15 18.82
C GLU A 208 -27.95 21.70 20.10
N GLU A 209 -27.62 22.96 20.42
CA GLU A 209 -28.24 23.72 21.49
C GLU A 209 -29.77 23.75 21.33
N GLY A 210 -30.46 23.21 22.34
CA GLY A 210 -31.91 23.21 22.40
C GLY A 210 -32.49 24.61 22.63
N ALA A 211 -33.33 25.06 21.71
CA ALA A 211 -34.31 26.11 21.97
C ALA A 211 -35.56 25.51 22.65
N GLY A 212 -35.88 25.99 23.85
CA GLY A 212 -37.01 25.54 24.67
C GLY A 212 -38.40 25.86 24.09
N PRO A 213 -39.48 25.30 24.68
CA PRO A 213 -40.81 25.30 24.08
C PRO A 213 -41.57 26.59 24.37
N GLY A 214 -41.70 27.45 23.37
CA GLY A 214 -42.69 28.53 23.34
C GLY A 214 -44.04 27.98 22.88
N ARG A 215 -45.00 27.89 23.82
CA ARG A 215 -46.41 27.65 23.51
C ARG A 215 -46.96 28.87 22.78
N ASP A 216 -47.49 28.69 21.57
CA ASP A 216 -48.56 29.55 21.06
C ASP A 216 -49.54 28.74 20.20
N ARG A 217 -50.80 28.80 20.63
CA ARG A 217 -51.97 28.32 19.89
C ARG A 217 -52.31 29.36 18.82
N ALA A 218 -52.32 28.95 17.55
CA ALA A 218 -53.04 29.70 16.51
C ALA A 218 -53.66 28.74 15.48
N LEU A 219 -54.97 28.57 15.63
CA LEU A 219 -56.02 28.52 14.61
C LEU A 219 -55.76 27.79 13.29
N ALA A 220 -56.54 26.74 13.10
CA ALA A 220 -56.78 26.06 11.84
C ALA A 220 -57.25 27.03 10.74
N SER A 221 -56.58 27.00 9.60
CA SER A 221 -57.23 27.25 8.31
C SER A 221 -56.80 26.15 7.34
N GLY A 222 -57.79 25.52 6.72
CA GLY A 222 -57.59 24.44 5.77
C GLY A 222 -57.00 24.96 4.48
N ALA A 223 -55.78 24.56 4.19
CA ALA A 223 -55.23 24.54 2.84
C ALA A 223 -54.86 23.09 2.53
N ARG A 224 -55.46 22.53 1.47
CA ARG A 224 -55.10 21.23 0.92
C ARG A 224 -53.64 21.32 0.46
N ALA A 225 -52.74 20.68 1.20
CA ALA A 225 -51.39 20.43 0.72
C ALA A 225 -51.49 19.35 -0.37
N GLU A 226 -51.39 19.79 -1.63
CA GLU A 226 -51.08 18.90 -2.74
C GLU A 226 -49.82 18.10 -2.39
N GLY A 227 -49.90 16.79 -2.64
CA GLY A 227 -48.91 15.82 -2.19
C GLY A 227 -47.51 16.20 -2.62
N VAL A 228 -46.70 16.64 -1.66
CA VAL A 228 -45.25 16.59 -1.79
C VAL A 228 -44.90 15.11 -1.84
N VAL A 229 -44.69 14.60 -3.05
CA VAL A 229 -44.13 13.27 -3.27
C VAL A 229 -42.79 13.29 -2.56
N ALA A 230 -42.71 12.62 -1.40
CA ALA A 230 -41.46 12.51 -0.66
C ALA A 230 -40.41 11.97 -1.63
N ALA A 231 -39.40 12.78 -1.95
CA ALA A 231 -38.32 12.37 -2.84
C ALA A 231 -37.79 11.02 -2.31
N ALA A 232 -37.80 10.00 -3.16
CA ALA A 232 -37.39 8.66 -2.75
C ALA A 232 -36.00 8.75 -2.11
N ARG A 233 -35.88 8.28 -0.86
CA ARG A 233 -34.61 8.32 -0.13
C ARG A 233 -33.52 7.68 -1.01
N PRO A 234 -32.37 8.36 -1.19
CA PRO A 234 -31.33 7.83 -2.05
C PRO A 234 -30.82 6.50 -1.46
N TYR A 235 -30.59 5.51 -2.32
CA TYR A 235 -30.09 4.18 -1.93
C TYR A 235 -28.59 4.25 -1.57
N ILE A 236 -28.29 4.87 -0.44
CA ILE A 236 -26.94 5.06 0.11
C ILE A 236 -26.90 4.40 1.47
N GLY A 237 -25.99 3.44 1.65
CA GLY A 237 -25.79 2.81 2.95
C GLY A 237 -25.18 3.79 3.97
N PRO A 238 -25.36 3.57 5.28
CA PRO A 238 -24.73 4.39 6.31
C PRO A 238 -23.21 4.43 6.13
N ARG A 239 -22.60 5.60 6.30
CA ARG A 239 -21.15 5.73 6.26
C ARG A 239 -20.54 4.89 7.39
N PRO A 240 -19.70 3.88 7.10
CA PRO A 240 -19.03 3.16 8.17
C PRO A 240 -17.95 4.03 8.82
N ARG A 241 -17.56 3.66 10.05
CA ARG A 241 -16.30 4.14 10.62
C ARG A 241 -15.15 3.69 9.73
N ILE A 242 -14.28 4.64 9.39
CA ILE A 242 -13.08 4.44 8.58
C ILE A 242 -11.91 5.02 9.36
N ILE A 243 -10.92 4.19 9.66
CA ILE A 243 -9.65 4.62 10.26
C ILE A 243 -8.89 5.37 9.17
N THR A 244 -8.69 6.67 9.40
CA THR A 244 -8.02 7.57 8.46
C THR A 244 -6.55 7.21 8.33
N ARG A 245 -5.90 7.74 7.29
CA ARG A 245 -4.45 7.63 7.12
C ARG A 245 -3.67 8.07 8.35
N HIS A 246 -4.05 9.20 8.94
CA HIS A 246 -3.49 9.63 10.22
C HIS A 246 -3.73 8.60 11.34
N GLY A 247 -4.96 8.07 11.46
CA GLY A 247 -5.33 7.14 12.52
C GLY A 247 -4.60 5.79 12.49
N TRP A 248 -4.11 5.32 11.34
CA TRP A 248 -3.25 4.13 11.27
C TRP A 248 -1.75 4.43 11.20
N GLY A 249 -1.36 5.71 11.23
CA GLY A 249 0.03 6.17 11.22
C GLY A 249 0.66 6.17 9.83
N ALA A 250 -0.09 6.52 8.78
CA ALA A 250 0.46 6.70 7.46
C ALA A 250 1.50 7.83 7.44
N ASP A 251 2.71 7.51 6.99
CA ASP A 251 3.73 8.52 6.71
C ASP A 251 3.44 9.18 5.35
N GLU A 252 2.77 10.34 5.39
CA GLU A 252 2.39 11.09 4.20
C GLU A 252 3.58 11.60 3.37
N HIS A 253 4.80 11.59 3.91
CA HIS A 253 6.02 11.95 3.18
C HIS A 253 6.50 10.84 2.24
N LEU A 254 5.97 9.62 2.36
CA LEU A 254 6.32 8.53 1.44
C LEU A 254 5.66 8.73 0.08
N ARG A 255 4.35 9.01 0.05
CA ARG A 255 3.59 9.08 -1.20
C ARG A 255 3.94 10.32 -2.03
N GLU A 256 3.68 10.23 -3.32
CA GLU A 256 3.70 11.40 -4.17
C GLU A 256 2.58 12.40 -3.79
N PRO A 257 2.81 13.71 -4.04
CA PRO A 257 1.78 14.73 -3.85
C PRO A 257 0.69 14.66 -4.93
N GLY A 258 -0.48 15.19 -4.59
CA GLY A 258 -1.63 15.26 -5.49
C GLY A 258 -2.46 13.98 -5.56
N TYR A 259 -3.64 14.10 -6.16
CA TYR A 259 -4.61 13.01 -6.30
C TYR A 259 -5.05 12.90 -7.75
N VAL A 260 -5.17 11.67 -8.24
CA VAL A 260 -5.75 11.40 -9.56
C VAL A 260 -7.17 10.89 -9.36
N TYR A 261 -8.16 11.61 -9.88
CA TYR A 261 -9.56 11.20 -9.81
C TYR A 261 -10.04 10.64 -11.14
N THR A 262 -10.93 9.67 -11.06
CA THR A 262 -11.65 9.11 -12.21
C THR A 262 -13.08 9.69 -12.25
N GLY A 263 -13.93 9.20 -13.15
CA GLY A 263 -15.33 9.62 -13.25
C GLY A 263 -16.18 9.22 -12.03
N LYS A 264 -16.86 8.06 -12.10
CA LYS A 264 -17.65 7.49 -10.99
C LYS A 264 -17.05 6.16 -10.55
N VAL A 265 -17.21 5.80 -9.28
CA VAL A 265 -16.98 4.40 -8.85
C VAL A 265 -18.17 3.56 -9.31
N LYS A 266 -17.93 2.70 -10.28
CA LYS A 266 -18.93 1.80 -10.87
C LYS A 266 -18.86 0.38 -10.29
N ALA A 267 -17.71 -0.03 -9.80
CA ALA A 267 -17.49 -1.34 -9.22
C ALA A 267 -16.52 -1.28 -8.02
N ALA A 268 -16.64 -2.26 -7.14
CA ALA A 268 -15.66 -2.59 -6.11
C ALA A 268 -14.99 -3.91 -6.46
N PHE A 269 -13.66 -3.92 -6.55
CA PHE A 269 -12.86 -5.14 -6.61
C PHE A 269 -12.40 -5.52 -5.21
N VAL A 270 -12.80 -6.71 -4.76
CA VAL A 270 -12.37 -7.28 -3.49
C VAL A 270 -11.10 -8.09 -3.73
N HIS A 271 -10.10 -7.81 -2.91
CA HIS A 271 -8.76 -8.38 -2.93
C HIS A 271 -8.48 -9.07 -1.60
N HIS A 272 -7.48 -9.94 -1.59
CA HIS A 272 -6.72 -10.24 -0.38
C HIS A 272 -5.33 -9.61 -0.51
N THR A 273 -4.58 -9.47 0.58
CA THR A 273 -3.20 -8.94 0.50
C THR A 273 -2.16 -10.04 0.25
N ALA A 274 -2.56 -11.31 0.35
CA ALA A 274 -1.67 -12.48 0.33
C ALA A 274 -0.59 -12.48 1.42
N SER A 275 -0.71 -11.59 2.41
CA SER A 275 0.35 -11.33 3.40
C SER A 275 0.40 -12.31 4.58
N GLY A 276 -0.47 -13.33 4.61
CA GLY A 276 -0.61 -14.24 5.75
C GLY A 276 -1.58 -13.73 6.84
N ASN A 277 -2.02 -14.66 7.71
CA ASN A 277 -3.12 -14.42 8.66
C ASN A 277 -2.69 -14.38 10.14
N ASN A 278 -1.40 -14.51 10.43
CA ASN A 278 -0.85 -14.65 11.79
C ASN A 278 -0.73 -13.33 12.58
N TYR A 279 -1.02 -12.18 11.97
CA TYR A 279 -1.05 -10.89 12.68
C TYR A 279 -2.19 -10.84 13.73
N ARG A 280 -2.01 -10.10 14.83
CA ARG A 280 -3.08 -9.78 15.79
C ARG A 280 -3.87 -8.56 15.32
N CYS A 281 -5.13 -8.39 15.73
CA CYS A 281 -5.91 -7.18 15.37
C CYS A 281 -5.16 -5.88 15.71
N SER A 282 -4.46 -5.85 16.84
CA SER A 282 -3.64 -4.70 17.26
C SER A 282 -2.49 -4.37 16.30
N GLN A 283 -2.06 -5.34 15.49
CA GLN A 283 -0.98 -5.18 14.50
C GLN A 283 -1.51 -4.81 13.11
N ALA A 284 -2.82 -4.72 12.90
CA ALA A 284 -3.40 -4.46 11.59
C ALA A 284 -2.91 -3.11 11.00
N ALA A 285 -2.76 -2.08 11.84
CA ALA A 285 -2.19 -0.80 11.43
C ALA A 285 -0.73 -0.95 10.99
N SER A 286 0.09 -1.70 11.74
CA SER A 286 1.49 -1.97 11.41
C SER A 286 1.61 -2.77 10.10
N VAL A 287 0.75 -3.78 9.88
CA VAL A 287 0.69 -4.52 8.61
C VAL A 287 0.38 -3.57 7.45
N LEU A 288 -0.60 -2.66 7.63
CA LEU A 288 -0.97 -1.70 6.60
C LEU A 288 0.15 -0.70 6.31
N ARG A 289 0.85 -0.18 7.34
CA ARG A 289 2.04 0.67 7.18
C ARG A 289 3.15 -0.05 6.41
N SER A 290 3.39 -1.34 6.71
CA SER A 290 4.36 -2.14 5.97
C SER A 290 3.99 -2.31 4.50
N ILE A 291 2.73 -2.63 4.18
CA ILE A 291 2.26 -2.75 2.80
C ILE A 291 2.37 -1.41 2.08
N TYR A 292 1.96 -0.31 2.71
CA TYR A 292 2.10 1.03 2.15
C TYR A 292 3.56 1.36 1.83
N ARG A 293 4.48 1.15 2.78
CA ARG A 293 5.90 1.38 2.57
C ARG A 293 6.47 0.48 1.47
N TYR A 294 6.10 -0.79 1.43
CA TYR A 294 6.52 -1.71 0.38
C TYR A 294 6.06 -1.25 -1.00
N HIS A 295 4.79 -0.87 -1.15
CA HIS A 295 4.27 -0.37 -2.43
C HIS A 295 5.03 0.88 -2.90
N VAL A 296 5.36 1.80 -2.00
CA VAL A 296 6.01 3.07 -2.37
C VAL A 296 7.53 2.95 -2.51
N ARG A 297 8.21 2.38 -1.51
CA ARG A 297 9.68 2.34 -1.45
C ARG A 297 10.26 1.16 -2.20
N SER A 298 9.56 0.03 -2.25
CA SER A 298 10.04 -1.20 -2.89
C SER A 298 9.51 -1.32 -4.31
N SER A 299 8.19 -1.23 -4.51
CA SER A 299 7.58 -1.33 -5.84
C SER A 299 7.63 -0.02 -6.64
N GLY A 300 7.95 1.10 -6.00
CA GLY A 300 8.04 2.42 -6.65
C GLY A 300 6.71 3.04 -7.03
N TRP A 301 5.60 2.67 -6.37
CA TRP A 301 4.29 3.23 -6.68
C TRP A 301 4.09 4.57 -5.98
N ARG A 302 3.11 5.32 -6.46
CA ARG A 302 2.87 6.68 -5.96
C ARG A 302 2.27 6.68 -4.55
N ASP A 303 1.54 5.63 -4.19
CA ASP A 303 0.88 5.41 -2.91
C ASP A 303 0.53 3.91 -2.78
N ILE A 304 -0.09 3.50 -1.68
CA ILE A 304 -0.72 2.18 -1.58
C ILE A 304 -1.77 2.00 -2.69
N GLY A 305 -1.75 0.84 -3.37
CA GLY A 305 -2.56 0.64 -4.58
C GLY A 305 -4.06 0.48 -4.33
N TYR A 306 -4.45 0.09 -3.11
CA TYR A 306 -5.84 -0.14 -2.73
C TYR A 306 -6.49 1.14 -2.22
N ASN A 307 -7.77 1.36 -2.56
CA ASN A 307 -8.52 2.51 -2.03
C ASN A 307 -8.86 2.33 -0.54
N PHE A 308 -9.14 1.09 -0.12
CA PHE A 308 -9.45 0.74 1.26
C PHE A 308 -8.82 -0.60 1.64
N ALA A 309 -8.56 -0.78 2.92
CA ALA A 309 -8.21 -2.07 3.49
C ALA A 309 -9.21 -2.49 4.58
N VAL A 310 -9.38 -3.79 4.78
CA VAL A 310 -10.23 -4.39 5.81
C VAL A 310 -9.44 -5.47 6.55
N ASP A 311 -9.34 -5.38 7.86
CA ASP A 311 -8.69 -6.44 8.65
C ASP A 311 -9.66 -7.58 9.01
N LYS A 312 -9.13 -8.67 9.56
CA LYS A 312 -9.93 -9.81 10.03
C LYS A 312 -10.84 -9.49 11.22
N CYS A 313 -10.74 -8.30 11.80
CA CYS A 313 -11.46 -7.85 12.98
C CYS A 313 -12.59 -6.87 12.61
N GLY A 314 -12.72 -6.55 11.31
CA GLY A 314 -13.79 -5.72 10.76
C GLY A 314 -13.50 -4.22 10.76
N ASN A 315 -12.25 -3.82 11.06
CA ASN A 315 -11.82 -2.44 10.90
C ASN A 315 -11.67 -2.12 9.42
N ILE A 316 -12.10 -0.92 9.03
CA ILE A 316 -11.93 -0.40 7.67
C ILE A 316 -10.91 0.73 7.73
N TYR A 317 -9.91 0.67 6.87
CA TYR A 317 -8.85 1.65 6.77
C TYR A 317 -8.93 2.39 5.45
N GLU A 318 -8.68 3.70 5.49
CA GLU A 318 -8.36 4.48 4.30
C GLU A 318 -7.04 3.99 3.71
N GLY A 319 -7.04 3.59 2.44
CA GLY A 319 -5.84 3.26 1.69
C GLY A 319 -5.34 4.47 0.92
N ARG A 320 -5.50 4.45 -0.41
CA ARG A 320 -5.01 5.49 -1.31
C ARG A 320 -5.58 6.87 -0.99
N ALA A 321 -4.70 7.85 -0.80
CA ALA A 321 -5.02 9.15 -0.25
C ALA A 321 -6.02 9.94 -1.12
N GLY A 322 -6.89 10.72 -0.47
CA GLY A 322 -7.92 11.53 -1.14
C GLY A 322 -9.14 10.72 -1.61
N GLY A 323 -9.16 9.40 -1.35
CA GLY A 323 -10.15 8.47 -1.90
C GLY A 323 -11.41 8.22 -1.09
N VAL A 324 -11.49 8.65 0.18
CA VAL A 324 -12.57 8.21 1.07
C VAL A 324 -13.95 8.52 0.48
N ALA A 325 -14.23 9.77 0.16
CA ALA A 325 -15.50 10.19 -0.47
C ALA A 325 -15.40 10.39 -1.99
N LYS A 326 -14.20 10.38 -2.59
CA LYS A 326 -13.97 10.69 -4.01
C LYS A 326 -13.48 9.47 -4.81
N PRO A 327 -13.62 9.44 -6.15
CA PRO A 327 -13.28 8.30 -6.98
C PRO A 327 -11.78 8.31 -7.35
N VAL A 328 -10.89 8.29 -6.35
CA VAL A 328 -9.43 8.30 -6.58
C VAL A 328 -9.01 7.03 -7.33
N LEU A 329 -8.15 7.20 -8.34
CA LEU A 329 -7.59 6.12 -9.15
C LEU A 329 -6.68 5.23 -8.28
N GLY A 330 -6.97 3.93 -8.25
CA GLY A 330 -6.15 2.91 -7.59
C GLY A 330 -5.04 2.35 -8.48
N ALA A 331 -4.31 1.37 -7.94
CA ALA A 331 -3.33 0.52 -8.63
C ALA A 331 -3.46 -0.93 -8.12
N HIS A 332 -4.71 -1.41 -8.03
CA HIS A 332 -5.07 -2.68 -7.40
C HIS A 332 -5.52 -3.75 -8.37
N THR A 333 -6.00 -3.37 -9.56
CA THR A 333 -6.50 -4.29 -10.59
C THR A 333 -6.05 -3.79 -11.94
N LEU A 334 -4.91 -4.29 -12.41
CA LEU A 334 -4.36 -3.92 -13.70
C LEU A 334 -5.42 -4.13 -14.80
N GLY A 335 -5.71 -3.07 -15.54
CA GLY A 335 -6.74 -3.03 -16.57
C GLY A 335 -8.08 -2.46 -16.11
N PHE A 336 -8.36 -2.40 -14.80
CA PHE A 336 -9.65 -1.93 -14.27
C PHE A 336 -9.53 -0.98 -13.09
N ASN A 337 -8.39 -0.31 -12.89
CA ASN A 337 -8.25 0.70 -11.84
C ASN A 337 -9.19 1.90 -12.09
N THR A 338 -9.41 2.25 -13.37
CA THR A 338 -10.32 3.35 -13.74
C THR A 338 -11.79 3.02 -13.45
N ASN A 339 -12.52 3.97 -12.83
CA ASN A 339 -13.93 3.84 -12.45
C ASN A 339 -14.25 2.69 -11.48
N SER A 340 -13.27 2.22 -10.70
CA SER A 340 -13.49 1.22 -9.67
C SER A 340 -12.86 1.66 -8.34
N MET A 341 -13.09 0.86 -7.31
CA MET A 341 -12.33 0.93 -6.07
C MET A 341 -11.79 -0.45 -5.69
N GLY A 342 -10.60 -0.50 -5.10
CA GLY A 342 -10.01 -1.70 -4.54
C GLY A 342 -10.24 -1.78 -3.03
N VAL A 343 -10.73 -2.92 -2.57
CA VAL A 343 -10.86 -3.26 -1.14
C VAL A 343 -9.96 -4.45 -0.83
N ALA A 344 -8.83 -4.21 -0.16
CA ALA A 344 -7.91 -5.26 0.26
C ALA A 344 -8.29 -5.83 1.62
N VAL A 345 -8.64 -7.11 1.67
CA VAL A 345 -8.82 -7.81 2.93
C VAL A 345 -7.46 -8.34 3.39
N ILE A 346 -6.95 -7.82 4.52
CA ILE A 346 -5.62 -8.13 5.04
C ILE A 346 -5.57 -9.61 5.45
N GLY A 347 -4.85 -10.40 4.67
CA GLY A 347 -4.69 -11.83 4.87
C GLY A 347 -4.56 -12.65 3.58
N THR A 348 -4.54 -13.96 3.74
CA THR A 348 -4.55 -14.96 2.66
C THR A 348 -5.76 -15.87 2.80
N TYR A 349 -6.66 -15.82 1.82
CA TYR A 349 -7.97 -16.50 1.87
C TYR A 349 -8.15 -17.60 0.80
N THR A 350 -7.04 -18.19 0.34
CA THR A 350 -7.09 -19.35 -0.57
C THR A 350 -7.70 -20.57 0.12
N SER A 351 -7.21 -20.89 1.32
CA SER A 351 -7.69 -22.02 2.14
C SER A 351 -8.39 -21.60 3.43
N THR A 352 -8.14 -20.39 3.93
CA THR A 352 -8.72 -19.86 5.17
C THR A 352 -10.00 -19.06 4.90
N ASN A 353 -11.06 -19.23 5.70
CA ASN A 353 -12.28 -18.44 5.57
C ASN A 353 -12.09 -17.01 6.11
N PRO A 354 -12.66 -15.98 5.46
CA PRO A 354 -12.75 -14.66 6.06
C PRO A 354 -13.66 -14.68 7.29
N SER A 355 -13.36 -13.82 8.27
CA SER A 355 -14.22 -13.65 9.45
C SER A 355 -15.56 -13.01 9.06
N ALA A 356 -16.57 -13.20 9.89
CA ALA A 356 -17.85 -12.50 9.72
C ALA A 356 -17.65 -10.97 9.78
N ALA A 357 -16.80 -10.50 10.71
CA ALA A 357 -16.50 -9.08 10.87
C ALA A 357 -15.90 -8.45 9.60
N ALA A 358 -14.97 -9.14 8.93
CA ALA A 358 -14.40 -8.68 7.66
C ALA A 358 -15.45 -8.64 6.54
N LEU A 359 -16.31 -9.66 6.44
CA LEU A 359 -17.39 -9.68 5.45
C LEU A 359 -18.42 -8.55 5.68
N ASP A 360 -18.76 -8.28 6.93
CA ASP A 360 -19.68 -7.21 7.30
C ASP A 360 -19.05 -5.83 7.04
N ALA A 361 -17.75 -5.68 7.26
CA ALA A 361 -17.01 -4.47 6.92
C ALA A 361 -17.01 -4.20 5.41
N ILE A 362 -16.77 -5.21 4.58
CA ILE A 362 -16.90 -5.11 3.11
C ILE A 362 -18.32 -4.69 2.72
N ALA A 363 -19.34 -5.31 3.33
CA ALA A 363 -20.74 -4.99 3.05
C ALA A 363 -21.07 -3.53 3.41
N ARG A 364 -20.68 -3.05 4.60
CA ARG A 364 -20.90 -1.64 5.02
C ARG A 364 -20.17 -0.65 4.12
N LEU A 365 -18.89 -0.92 3.83
CA LEU A 365 -18.07 -0.06 2.97
C LEU A 365 -18.65 0.05 1.56
N THR A 366 -18.97 -1.09 0.95
CA THR A 366 -19.52 -1.12 -0.41
C THR A 366 -20.93 -0.52 -0.46
N ALA A 367 -21.76 -0.72 0.56
CA ALA A 367 -23.10 -0.15 0.62
C ALA A 367 -23.05 1.38 0.57
N TRP A 368 -22.16 1.97 1.37
CA TRP A 368 -21.94 3.41 1.39
C TRP A 368 -21.27 3.91 0.11
N LYS A 369 -20.08 3.41 -0.23
CA LYS A 369 -19.25 3.98 -1.30
C LYS A 369 -19.86 3.79 -2.69
N LEU A 370 -20.46 2.64 -2.98
CA LEU A 370 -21.21 2.43 -4.24
C LEU A 370 -22.51 3.25 -4.25
N GLY A 371 -23.12 3.43 -3.06
CA GLY A 371 -24.32 4.25 -2.88
C GLY A 371 -24.11 5.71 -3.28
N LEU A 372 -22.95 6.30 -2.94
CA LEU A 372 -22.57 7.66 -3.35
C LEU A 372 -22.65 7.90 -4.87
N TYR A 373 -22.59 6.84 -5.67
CA TYR A 373 -22.66 6.89 -7.13
C TYR A 373 -23.89 6.18 -7.72
N GLY A 374 -24.88 5.83 -6.87
CA GLY A 374 -26.14 5.21 -7.29
C GLY A 374 -26.03 3.76 -7.74
N VAL A 375 -24.93 3.07 -7.43
CA VAL A 375 -24.67 1.70 -7.89
C VAL A 375 -25.37 0.69 -6.97
N ASN A 376 -26.14 -0.23 -7.57
CA ASN A 376 -26.77 -1.35 -6.86
C ASN A 376 -25.75 -2.48 -6.63
N PRO A 377 -25.44 -2.87 -5.37
CA PRO A 377 -24.47 -3.90 -5.05
C PRO A 377 -24.75 -5.30 -5.62
N THR A 378 -26.02 -5.65 -5.86
CA THR A 378 -26.41 -6.93 -6.48
C THR A 378 -26.45 -6.88 -8.00
N GLY A 379 -26.31 -5.69 -8.59
CA GLY A 379 -26.34 -5.49 -10.03
C GLY A 379 -25.01 -5.75 -10.73
N THR A 380 -25.02 -5.54 -12.04
CA THR A 380 -23.82 -5.57 -12.90
C THR A 380 -23.54 -4.19 -13.48
N THR A 381 -22.30 -3.96 -13.88
CA THR A 381 -21.83 -2.76 -14.56
C THR A 381 -20.93 -3.11 -15.73
N HIS A 382 -20.62 -2.14 -16.57
CA HIS A 382 -19.62 -2.27 -17.63
C HIS A 382 -18.41 -1.40 -17.31
N LEU A 383 -17.23 -2.01 -17.37
CA LEU A 383 -15.94 -1.34 -17.32
C LEU A 383 -15.16 -1.63 -18.61
N THR A 384 -14.35 -0.67 -19.04
CA THR A 384 -13.48 -0.82 -20.20
C THR A 384 -12.08 -1.21 -19.71
N SER A 385 -11.56 -2.34 -20.18
CA SER A 385 -10.21 -2.79 -19.84
C SER A 385 -9.16 -1.83 -20.40
N ALA A 386 -8.19 -1.40 -19.58
CA ALA A 386 -6.97 -0.73 -20.01
C ALA A 386 -5.91 -1.70 -20.56
N GLY A 387 -6.18 -3.01 -20.53
CA GLY A 387 -5.27 -4.09 -20.90
C GLY A 387 -4.86 -4.90 -19.68
N GLY A 388 -4.63 -6.19 -19.87
CA GLY A 388 -4.24 -7.15 -18.84
C GLY A 388 -4.21 -8.57 -19.44
N ASN A 389 -3.94 -9.58 -18.61
CA ASN A 389 -3.78 -10.95 -19.10
C ASN A 389 -5.12 -11.66 -19.42
N LEU A 390 -6.24 -11.19 -18.86
CA LEU A 390 -7.57 -11.77 -19.08
C LEU A 390 -8.37 -11.02 -20.17
N TYR A 391 -8.24 -9.69 -20.23
CA TYR A 391 -8.98 -8.84 -21.16
C TYR A 391 -8.08 -7.84 -21.85
N ARG A 392 -8.07 -7.89 -23.19
CA ARG A 392 -7.36 -6.92 -24.03
C ARG A 392 -7.86 -5.48 -23.80
N LYS A 393 -6.97 -4.51 -24.02
CA LYS A 393 -7.28 -3.08 -23.95
C LYS A 393 -8.48 -2.71 -24.84
N GLY A 394 -9.33 -1.82 -24.35
CA GLY A 394 -10.54 -1.36 -25.03
C GLY A 394 -11.74 -2.29 -24.94
N ARG A 395 -11.60 -3.51 -24.37
CA ARG A 395 -12.73 -4.43 -24.21
C ARG A 395 -13.68 -3.90 -23.13
N SER A 396 -14.95 -3.69 -23.48
CA SER A 396 -16.03 -3.51 -22.51
C SER A 396 -16.41 -4.87 -21.90
N VAL A 397 -16.32 -4.96 -20.57
CA VAL A 397 -16.55 -6.19 -19.80
C VAL A 397 -17.70 -5.97 -18.83
N ARG A 398 -18.67 -6.89 -18.84
CA ARG A 398 -19.77 -6.91 -17.87
C ARG A 398 -19.29 -7.58 -16.59
N LEU A 399 -19.31 -6.85 -15.49
CA LEU A 399 -18.84 -7.30 -14.17
C LEU A 399 -19.93 -7.09 -13.13
N ASN A 400 -19.85 -7.82 -12.01
CA ASN A 400 -20.68 -7.51 -10.85
C ASN A 400 -20.27 -6.16 -10.25
N ALA A 401 -21.21 -5.43 -9.65
CA ALA A 401 -20.88 -4.20 -8.93
C ALA A 401 -19.89 -4.44 -7.77
N ILE A 402 -19.91 -5.64 -7.18
CA ILE A 402 -18.87 -6.13 -6.27
C ILE A 402 -18.27 -7.38 -6.91
N SER A 403 -17.05 -7.27 -7.42
CA SER A 403 -16.31 -8.33 -8.11
C SER A 403 -15.10 -8.76 -7.29
N GLY A 404 -14.62 -9.99 -7.48
CA GLY A 404 -13.29 -10.38 -7.01
C GLY A 404 -12.22 -9.93 -7.99
N HIS A 405 -10.97 -9.81 -7.55
CA HIS A 405 -9.86 -9.50 -8.46
C HIS A 405 -9.83 -10.44 -9.68
N ARG A 406 -9.98 -11.74 -9.43
CA ARG A 406 -10.05 -12.78 -10.47
C ARG A 406 -11.11 -12.59 -11.57
N ASP A 407 -12.11 -11.72 -11.34
CA ASP A 407 -13.12 -11.43 -12.36
C ASP A 407 -12.61 -10.43 -13.41
N GLY A 408 -11.57 -9.64 -13.08
CA GLY A 408 -10.94 -8.65 -13.97
C GLY A 408 -9.55 -9.04 -14.47
N PHE A 409 -8.88 -9.97 -13.78
CA PHE A 409 -7.52 -10.41 -14.09
C PHE A 409 -7.36 -11.91 -13.81
N ALA A 410 -6.50 -12.63 -14.53
CA ALA A 410 -6.23 -14.03 -14.23
C ALA A 410 -5.25 -14.12 -13.04
N THR A 411 -5.80 -14.23 -11.84
CA THR A 411 -5.09 -14.30 -10.53
C THR A 411 -5.89 -15.19 -9.57
N GLU A 412 -5.23 -15.72 -8.52
CA GLU A 412 -5.94 -16.37 -7.41
C GLU A 412 -6.65 -15.38 -6.49
N CYS A 413 -6.28 -14.10 -6.49
CA CYS A 413 -6.87 -13.07 -5.64
C CYS A 413 -8.40 -12.95 -5.89
N PRO A 414 -9.27 -12.85 -4.87
CA PRO A 414 -9.02 -12.67 -3.44
C PRO A 414 -8.88 -13.97 -2.63
N GLY A 415 -8.52 -15.08 -3.27
CA GLY A 415 -8.51 -16.42 -2.68
C GLY A 415 -9.88 -17.09 -2.73
N ALA A 416 -9.87 -18.42 -2.86
CA ALA A 416 -11.08 -19.20 -3.13
C ALA A 416 -12.15 -19.10 -2.03
N ARG A 417 -11.75 -18.97 -0.75
CA ARG A 417 -12.71 -18.89 0.37
C ARG A 417 -13.40 -17.53 0.43
N LEU A 418 -12.67 -16.44 0.26
CA LEU A 418 -13.26 -15.09 0.26
C LEU A 418 -14.10 -14.86 -1.00
N TYR A 419 -13.62 -15.30 -2.17
CA TYR A 419 -14.38 -15.19 -3.42
C TYR A 419 -15.77 -15.85 -3.33
N LYS A 420 -15.85 -17.05 -2.74
CA LYS A 420 -17.12 -17.77 -2.49
C LYS A 420 -18.11 -16.98 -1.61
N LYS A 421 -17.67 -15.98 -0.85
CA LYS A 421 -18.52 -15.16 0.03
C LYS A 421 -19.00 -13.86 -0.61
N LEU A 422 -18.54 -13.50 -1.82
CA LEU A 422 -18.91 -12.24 -2.45
C LEU A 422 -20.41 -12.11 -2.72
N GLY A 423 -21.13 -13.21 -3.00
CA GLY A 423 -22.59 -13.19 -3.11
C GLY A 423 -23.27 -12.69 -1.83
N LYS A 424 -22.81 -13.14 -0.65
CA LYS A 424 -23.32 -12.68 0.65
C LYS A 424 -23.01 -11.21 0.89
N ALA A 425 -21.82 -10.75 0.50
CA ALA A 425 -21.43 -9.35 0.59
C ALA A 425 -22.35 -8.46 -0.27
N ARG A 426 -22.65 -8.87 -1.52
CA ARG A 426 -23.60 -8.17 -2.41
C ARG A 426 -24.99 -8.03 -1.78
N SER A 427 -25.59 -9.12 -1.34
CA SER A 427 -26.93 -9.08 -0.74
C SER A 427 -26.96 -8.26 0.56
N SER A 428 -25.93 -8.35 1.40
CA SER A 428 -25.86 -7.58 2.64
C SER A 428 -25.64 -6.08 2.38
N SER A 429 -24.79 -5.76 1.40
CA SER A 429 -24.54 -4.39 0.95
C SER A 429 -25.81 -3.74 0.37
N ALA A 430 -26.55 -4.47 -0.47
CA ALA A 430 -27.82 -3.97 -1.02
C ALA A 430 -28.87 -3.73 0.08
N ARG A 431 -29.00 -4.64 1.06
CA ARG A 431 -29.86 -4.44 2.23
C ARG A 431 -29.48 -3.19 3.02
N LEU A 432 -28.19 -2.95 3.22
CA LEU A 432 -27.69 -1.75 3.91
C LEU A 432 -27.96 -0.46 3.12
N GLN A 433 -28.04 -0.52 1.79
CA GLN A 433 -28.54 0.60 0.96
C GLN A 433 -30.06 0.81 1.04
N GLY A 434 -30.81 -0.08 1.72
CA GLY A 434 -32.27 -0.04 1.74
C GLY A 434 -32.93 -0.69 0.51
N ARG A 435 -32.17 -1.46 -0.29
CA ARG A 435 -32.71 -2.21 -1.44
C ARG A 435 -33.23 -3.56 -0.95
N ARG A 436 -34.46 -3.92 -1.35
CA ARG A 436 -35.10 -5.20 -1.00
C ARG A 436 -34.75 -6.29 -2.01
#